data_AF-A0A397US39-F1
#
_entry.id   AF-A0A397US39-F1
#
_cell.length_a   1.000
_cell.length_b   1.000
_cell.length_c   1.000
_cell.angle_alpha   90.00
_cell.angle_beta   90.00
_cell.angle_gamma   90.00
#
_symmetry.space_group_name_H-M   'P 1'
#
loop_
_entity.id
_entity.type
_entity.pdbx_description
1 polymer ?
#
loop_
_entity_poly.entity_id
_entity_poly.type
_entity_poly.pdbx_seq_one_letter_code
_entity_poly.pdbx_strand_id
1 'polypeptide(L)'
;MTSTNWLQHSTSPHPEFCDKCRLPFTDNNGSVFICGHGYHSNCYRGKCIHCKEFYKKRIFKNVKKFLEQIEKGANTLTEEDVDDDDEDDVENVEENSGEVETIDISASLVVQIEQIKD
;
A
#
# COMPACT_ATOMS: atom_id res chain seq x y z
N MET A 1 27.41 19.31 15.54
CA MET A 1 27.10 19.06 14.12
C MET A 1 25.99 18.04 14.09
N THR A 2 24.91 18.41 13.41
CA THR A 2 23.55 17.92 13.62
C THR A 2 23.34 16.48 13.18
N SER A 3 22.52 15.80 13.98
CA SER A 3 21.87 14.51 13.78
C SER A 3 21.38 14.31 12.35
N THR A 4 21.67 13.15 11.77
CA THR A 4 20.81 12.56 10.74
C THR A 4 20.51 11.12 11.13
N ASN A 5 19.52 11.01 12.00
CA ASN A 5 18.81 9.78 12.30
C ASN A 5 17.95 9.45 11.06
N TRP A 6 18.50 8.67 10.13
CA TRP A 6 17.73 8.16 9.00
C TRP A 6 17.00 6.91 9.45
N LEU A 7 15.66 7.01 9.52
CA LEU A 7 14.73 5.91 9.78
C LEU A 7 14.98 4.77 8.78
N GLN A 8 15.64 3.73 9.27
CA GLN A 8 16.13 2.58 8.52
C GLN A 8 15.01 1.54 8.31
N HIS A 9 13.95 1.84 7.56
CA HIS A 9 12.98 0.80 7.16
C HIS A 9 12.53 0.79 5.69
N SER A 10 13.14 1.61 4.83
CA SER A 10 12.80 1.62 3.40
C SER A 10 14.10 1.56 2.60
N THR A 11 14.57 0.35 2.26
CA THR A 11 15.73 0.23 1.38
C THR A 11 15.23 0.59 -0.02
N SER A 12 15.60 1.77 -0.51
CA SER A 12 15.37 2.19 -1.89
C SER A 12 15.78 1.05 -2.83
N PRO A 13 14.95 0.68 -3.82
CA PRO A 13 15.25 -0.43 -4.71
C PRO A 13 16.63 -0.22 -5.34
N HIS A 14 17.53 -1.19 -5.14
CA HIS A 14 18.86 -1.16 -5.73
C HIS A 14 18.88 -2.12 -6.91
N PRO A 15 18.56 -1.64 -8.14
CA PRO A 15 18.29 -2.50 -9.29
C PRO A 15 19.48 -3.37 -9.74
N GLU A 16 20.67 -3.10 -9.21
CA GLU A 16 21.90 -3.84 -9.46
C GLU A 16 22.11 -5.05 -8.53
N PHE A 17 21.32 -5.18 -7.46
CA PHE A 17 21.49 -6.23 -6.44
C PHE A 17 20.21 -7.01 -6.20
N CYS A 18 20.37 -8.28 -5.82
CA CYS A 18 19.24 -9.09 -5.38
C CYS A 18 18.80 -8.68 -3.97
N ASP A 19 17.52 -8.35 -3.79
CA ASP A 19 16.93 -7.99 -2.49
C ASP A 19 17.01 -9.11 -1.44
N LYS A 20 17.09 -10.37 -1.90
CA LYS A 20 17.13 -11.54 -1.02
C LYS A 20 18.52 -11.86 -0.48
N CYS A 21 19.54 -11.95 -1.34
CA CYS A 21 20.89 -12.37 -0.95
C CYS A 21 21.90 -11.23 -0.93
N ARG A 22 21.53 -10.03 -1.39
CA ARG A 22 22.36 -8.81 -1.45
C ARG A 22 23.61 -8.92 -2.32
N LEU A 23 23.67 -9.94 -3.18
CA LEU A 23 24.72 -10.08 -4.18
C LEU A 23 24.31 -9.39 -5.50
N PRO A 24 25.28 -8.85 -6.26
CA PRO A 24 25.00 -8.17 -7.52
C PRO A 24 24.44 -9.14 -8.58
N PHE A 25 23.74 -8.59 -9.56
CA PHE A 25 23.40 -9.33 -10.78
C PHE A 25 24.63 -9.51 -11.66
N THR A 26 24.78 -10.72 -12.22
CA THR A 26 25.82 -11.04 -13.21
C THR A 26 25.16 -11.85 -14.32
N ASP A 27 25.45 -11.53 -15.59
CA ASP A 27 25.10 -12.34 -16.76
C ASP A 27 23.68 -12.92 -16.74
N ASN A 28 22.68 -12.04 -16.54
CA ASN A 28 21.26 -12.37 -16.63
C ASN A 28 20.75 -13.36 -15.57
N ASN A 29 21.43 -13.50 -14.42
CA ASN A 29 21.05 -14.41 -13.34
C ASN A 29 19.85 -13.95 -12.49
N GLY A 30 19.16 -12.87 -12.88
CA GLY A 30 18.06 -12.30 -12.13
C GLY A 30 17.25 -11.30 -12.94
N SER A 31 16.23 -10.72 -12.30
CA SER A 31 15.33 -9.75 -12.91
C SER A 31 14.85 -8.75 -11.87
N VAL A 32 14.60 -7.52 -12.33
CA VAL A 32 13.94 -6.46 -11.56
C VAL A 32 12.46 -6.43 -11.95
N PHE A 33 11.58 -6.44 -10.96
CA PHE A 33 10.14 -6.41 -11.16
C PHE A 33 9.60 -4.97 -11.25
N ILE A 34 8.33 -4.83 -11.64
CA ILE A 34 7.68 -3.52 -11.79
C ILE A 34 7.64 -2.70 -10.50
N CYS A 35 7.75 -3.37 -9.35
CA CYS A 35 7.85 -2.74 -8.03
C CYS A 35 9.29 -2.31 -7.67
N GLY A 36 10.20 -2.24 -8.63
CA GLY A 36 11.60 -1.85 -8.44
C GLY A 36 12.51 -2.91 -7.79
N HIS A 37 11.95 -3.96 -7.20
CA HIS A 37 12.71 -4.97 -6.47
C HIS A 37 13.31 -6.04 -7.39
N GLY A 38 14.58 -6.37 -7.18
CA GLY A 38 15.38 -7.31 -7.95
C GLY A 38 15.60 -8.65 -7.25
N TYR A 39 15.51 -9.76 -8.00
CA TYR A 39 15.83 -11.09 -7.49
C TYR A 39 16.62 -11.93 -8.47
N HIS A 40 17.59 -12.69 -7.97
CA HIS A 40 18.14 -13.80 -8.75
C HIS A 40 17.03 -14.82 -9.02
N SER A 41 17.10 -15.52 -10.15
CA SER A 41 16.10 -16.53 -10.53
C SER A 41 15.91 -17.59 -9.43
N ASN A 42 17.01 -18.00 -8.78
CA ASN A 42 17.00 -18.97 -7.67
C ASN A 42 16.62 -18.35 -6.31
N CYS A 43 16.74 -17.03 -6.18
CA CYS A 43 16.35 -16.30 -4.98
C CYS A 43 14.85 -15.98 -4.97
N TYR A 44 14.23 -15.88 -6.15
CA TYR A 44 12.81 -15.61 -6.30
C TYR A 44 11.98 -16.84 -5.96
N ARG A 45 11.09 -16.71 -4.96
CA ARG A 45 10.20 -17.78 -4.48
C ARG A 45 8.74 -17.52 -4.86
N GLY A 46 8.50 -16.99 -6.06
CA GLY A 46 7.16 -16.73 -6.58
C GLY A 46 6.48 -15.46 -6.07
N LYS A 47 7.17 -14.62 -5.27
CA LYS A 47 6.66 -13.32 -4.79
C LYS A 47 7.78 -12.39 -4.34
N CYS A 48 7.58 -11.08 -4.52
CA CYS A 48 8.43 -10.05 -3.91
C CYS A 48 8.16 -10.00 -2.40
N ILE A 49 9.21 -10.11 -1.58
CA ILE A 49 9.05 -10.10 -0.12
C ILE A 49 8.62 -8.73 0.39
N HIS A 50 9.11 -7.65 -0.23
CA HIS A 50 8.81 -6.28 0.15
C HIS A 50 7.35 -5.93 -0.11
N CYS A 51 6.85 -6.15 -1.33
CA CYS A 51 5.44 -5.96 -1.66
C CYS A 51 4.52 -6.81 -0.77
N LYS A 52 4.90 -8.06 -0.50
CA LYS A 52 4.11 -8.93 0.38
C LYS A 52 3.95 -8.33 1.78
N GLU A 53 5.03 -7.84 2.38
CA GLU A 53 4.95 -7.23 3.71
C GLU A 53 4.25 -5.87 3.69
N PHE A 54 4.42 -5.08 2.62
CA PHE A 54 3.66 -3.85 2.39
C PHE A 54 2.15 -4.10 2.35
N TYR A 55 1.70 -5.03 1.50
CA TYR A 55 0.28 -5.36 1.41
C TYR A 55 -0.28 -5.88 2.72
N LYS A 56 0.46 -6.75 3.43
CA LYS A 56 0.03 -7.20 4.76
C LYS A 56 -0.18 -6.03 5.71
N LYS A 57 0.80 -5.12 5.82
CA LYS A 57 0.70 -3.95 6.70
C LYS A 57 -0.50 -3.09 6.35
N ARG A 58 -0.71 -2.76 5.06
CA ARG A 58 -1.86 -1.97 4.61
C ARG A 58 -3.19 -2.67 4.86
N ILE A 59 -3.28 -3.98 4.61
CA ILE A 59 -4.50 -4.76 4.93
C ILE A 59 -4.81 -4.68 6.42
N PHE A 60 -3.82 -4.89 7.29
CA PHE A 60 -4.05 -4.79 8.75
C PHE A 60 -4.46 -3.37 9.18
N LYS A 61 -3.82 -2.33 8.63
CA LYS A 61 -4.17 -0.93 8.89
C LYS A 61 -5.63 -0.66 8.49
N ASN A 62 -6.02 -1.06 7.28
CA ASN A 62 -7.37 -0.82 6.75
C ASN A 62 -8.43 -1.58 7.54
N VAL A 63 -8.19 -2.87 7.85
CA VAL A 63 -9.12 -3.66 8.66
C VAL A 63 -9.30 -3.07 10.06
N LYS A 64 -8.21 -2.57 10.67
CA LYS A 64 -8.28 -1.92 11.99
C LYS A 64 -9.14 -0.66 11.94
N LYS A 65 -8.89 0.25 10.98
CA LYS A 65 -9.68 1.46 10.79
C LYS A 65 -11.18 1.14 10.56
N PHE A 66 -11.44 0.14 9.73
CA PHE A 66 -12.82 -0.31 9.46
C PHE A 66 -13.53 -0.83 10.72
N LEU A 67 -12.85 -1.62 11.56
CA LEU A 67 -13.43 -2.08 12.83
C LEU A 67 -13.69 -0.92 13.79
N GLU A 68 -12.78 0.06 13.88
CA GLU A 68 -12.96 1.25 14.71
C GLU A 68 -14.18 2.08 14.29
N GLN A 69 -14.48 2.17 12.98
CA GLN A 69 -15.69 2.83 12.48
C GLN A 69 -16.97 2.07 12.88
N ILE A 70 -16.98 0.75 12.74
CA ILE A 70 -18.11 -0.08 13.17
C ILE A 70 -18.38 0.12 14.66
N GLU A 71 -17.33 0.13 15.49
CA GLU A 71 -17.45 0.32 16.94
C GLU A 71 -17.97 1.73 17.31
N LYS A 72 -17.59 2.76 16.55
CA LYS A 72 -18.09 4.13 16.75
C LYS A 72 -19.58 4.28 16.40
N GLY A 73 -20.17 3.36 15.62
CA GLY A 73 -21.57 3.40 15.23
C GLY A 73 -21.94 4.57 14.31
N ALA A 74 -20.94 5.16 13.65
CA ALA A 74 -21.10 6.30 12.75
C ALA A 74 -21.43 5.80 11.33
N ASN A 75 -22.49 6.35 10.73
CA ASN A 75 -22.92 6.01 9.36
C ASN A 75 -22.27 6.91 8.30
N THR A 76 -21.36 7.79 8.71
CA THR A 76 -20.76 8.83 7.89
C THR A 76 -19.25 8.68 7.95
N LEU A 77 -18.62 8.52 6.79
CA LEU A 77 -17.17 8.54 6.64
C LEU A 77 -16.67 9.97 6.87
N THR A 78 -15.64 10.15 7.69
CA THR A 78 -14.92 11.42 7.82
C THR A 78 -13.67 11.41 6.94
N GLU A 79 -13.09 12.58 6.68
CA GLU A 79 -11.80 12.66 5.96
C GLU A 79 -10.73 11.80 6.66
N GLU A 80 -10.70 11.75 7.99
CA GLU A 80 -9.76 10.95 8.82
C GLU A 80 -9.90 9.42 8.61
N ASP A 81 -11.11 8.98 8.22
CA ASP A 81 -11.44 7.60 7.91
C ASP A 81 -10.94 7.18 6.52
N VAL A 82 -10.79 8.15 5.62
CA VAL A 82 -10.30 8.00 4.24
C VAL A 82 -8.81 8.37 4.14
N ASP A 83 -8.29 9.16 5.07
CA ASP A 83 -6.93 9.68 5.04
C ASP A 83 -5.93 8.52 5.19
N ASP A 84 -5.26 8.21 4.09
CA ASP A 84 -4.08 7.37 4.08
C ASP A 84 -2.96 8.23 4.69
N ASP A 85 -2.91 8.26 6.03
CA ASP A 85 -1.81 8.86 6.77
C ASP A 85 -0.56 8.03 6.44
N ASP A 86 0.03 8.38 5.30
CA ASP A 86 1.13 7.77 4.57
C ASP A 86 2.45 8.35 5.10
N GLU A 87 2.54 8.58 6.41
CA GLU A 87 3.81 8.90 7.08
C GLU A 87 4.86 7.78 6.91
N ASP A 88 4.48 6.62 6.36
CA ASP A 88 5.34 5.48 6.03
C ASP A 88 5.43 5.19 4.50
N ASP A 89 4.80 5.99 3.62
CA ASP A 89 4.67 5.73 2.16
C ASP A 89 5.16 6.93 1.30
N VAL A 90 6.44 7.31 1.43
CA VAL A 90 7.10 8.12 0.39
C VAL A 90 7.63 7.22 -0.73
N GLU A 91 6.73 6.60 -1.48
CA GLU A 91 6.99 6.16 -2.85
C GLU A 91 6.38 7.21 -3.78
N ASN A 92 7.27 7.89 -4.51
CA ASN A 92 6.99 8.92 -5.49
C ASN A 92 5.98 8.45 -6.57
N VAL A 93 4.69 8.59 -6.29
CA VAL A 93 3.62 8.54 -7.28
C VAL A 93 3.27 9.98 -7.61
N GLU A 94 3.65 10.39 -8.80
CA GLU A 94 3.28 11.67 -9.40
C GLU A 94 1.75 11.83 -9.31
N GLU A 95 1.34 12.83 -8.52
CA GLU A 95 -0.03 13.20 -8.20
C GLU A 95 -0.79 13.54 -9.49
N ASN A 96 -1.76 12.70 -9.88
CA ASN A 96 -2.85 13.17 -10.73
C ASN A 96 -3.99 13.61 -9.83
N SER A 97 -3.94 14.89 -9.41
CA SER A 97 -5.03 15.62 -8.76
C SER A 97 -6.16 15.87 -9.77
N GLY A 98 -6.87 14.80 -10.13
CA GLY A 98 -8.17 14.90 -10.75
C GLY A 98 -9.20 15.14 -9.66
N GLU A 99 -9.86 16.29 -9.68
CA GLU A 99 -11.04 16.64 -8.89
C GLU A 99 -11.98 15.43 -8.81
N VAL A 100 -12.03 14.77 -7.65
CA VAL A 100 -12.94 13.65 -7.41
C VAL A 100 -14.32 14.27 -7.19
N GLU A 101 -15.15 14.27 -8.23
CA GLU A 101 -16.58 14.49 -8.08
C GLU A 101 -17.09 13.54 -6.98
N THR A 102 -17.56 14.12 -5.87
CA THR A 102 -18.17 13.35 -4.78
C THR A 102 -19.48 12.78 -5.28
N ILE A 103 -19.46 11.51 -5.68
CA ILE A 103 -20.67 10.82 -6.14
C ILE A 103 -21.51 10.48 -4.90
N ASP A 104 -22.63 11.17 -4.72
CA ASP A 104 -23.61 10.87 -3.65
C ASP A 104 -24.28 9.51 -3.92
N ILE A 105 -23.69 8.46 -3.34
CA ILE A 105 -24.18 7.09 -3.39
C ILE A 105 -25.34 6.82 -2.40
N SER A 106 -25.72 7.81 -1.57
CA SER A 106 -26.79 7.65 -0.56
C SER A 106 -28.12 7.27 -1.21
N ALA A 107 -28.47 7.89 -2.34
CA ALA A 107 -29.69 7.58 -3.06
C ALA A 107 -29.71 6.13 -3.61
N SER A 108 -28.56 5.62 -4.06
CA SER A 108 -28.44 4.26 -4.60
C SER A 108 -28.55 3.19 -3.51
N LEU A 109 -27.98 3.46 -2.32
CA LEU A 109 -28.04 2.56 -1.17
C LEU A 109 -29.46 2.44 -0.60
N VAL A 110 -30.20 3.54 -0.52
CA VAL A 110 -31.60 3.53 -0.04
C VAL A 110 -32.46 2.59 -0.90
N VAL A 111 -32.33 2.67 -2.23
CA VAL A 111 -33.09 1.83 -3.16
C VAL A 111 -32.74 0.35 -2.99
N GLN A 112 -31.46 0.01 -2.82
CA GLN A 112 -31.05 -1.38 -2.63
C GLN A 112 -31.52 -1.97 -1.29
N ILE A 113 -31.58 -1.16 -0.23
CA ILE A 113 -32.09 -1.59 1.09
C ILE A 113 -33.58 -1.92 1.03
N GLU A 114 -34.37 -1.16 0.25
CA GLU A 114 -35.80 -1.46 0.10
C GLU A 114 -36.04 -2.75 -0.68
N GLN A 115 -35.19 -3.10 -1.63
CA GLN A 115 -35.27 -4.35 -2.39
C GLN A 115 -34.94 -5.62 -1.58
N ILE A 116 -34.34 -5.47 -0.40
CA ILE A 116 -33.99 -6.60 0.50
C ILE A 116 -35.13 -6.89 1.50
N LYS A 117 -36.11 -5.99 1.63
CA LYS A 117 -37.20 -6.12 2.60
C LYS A 117 -38.37 -6.99 2.12
N ASP A 118 -38.30 -7.51 0.90
CA ASP A 118 -39.21 -8.52 0.33
C ASP A 118 -38.55 -9.92 0.30
#